data_AF-A0A850QFG5-F1
#
_entry.id   AF-A0A850QFG5-F1
#
_cell.length_a   1.000
_cell.length_b   1.000
_cell.length_c   1.000
_cell.angle_alpha   90.00
_cell.angle_beta   90.00
_cell.angle_gamma   90.00
#
_symmetry.space_group_name_H-M   'P 1'
#
loop_
_entity.id
_entity.type
_entity.pdbx_description
1 polymer ?
#
loop_
_entity_poly.entity_id
_entity_poly.type
_entity_poly.pdbx_seq_one_letter_code
_entity_poly.pdbx_strand_id
1 'polypeptide(L)'
;MALTQYSKFALLAAGAAASLGWFYVSEISAQGRSLQTPPVEITLKSDFEVPPADDQTKAITTAAKAFLDSLTEEQRAATLFAFTDNTQRSNWSNFPDGPVVRKGVMRGDLTDTQLEALNTLLRTVMSEEGYQNVVYQLAAEDSLGNGFGGPNFGDEFYYASFLGTPAEDAPWMFQFGGHHLAINVTIFGPDLTFSPMLTGGEPLRIDVDDQTINITEKETVAAQAFLDSLNAVQKADAIRGRKPINLLLGPGAFGTTLAPRGRQRRDPDRGTEADAA
;
A
#
# COMPACT_ATOMS: atom_id res chain seq x y z
N MET A 1 -9.00 18.00 12.98
CA MET A 1 -8.15 17.75 14.16
C MET A 1 -6.73 17.55 13.64
N ALA A 2 -5.84 18.51 13.89
CA ALA A 2 -4.42 18.40 13.59
C ALA A 2 -3.79 17.55 14.69
N LEU A 3 -3.22 16.40 14.35
CA LEU A 3 -2.46 15.56 15.29
C LEU A 3 -1.09 16.21 15.47
N THR A 4 -0.92 16.87 16.60
CA THR A 4 0.36 17.37 17.12
C THR A 4 1.30 16.21 17.43
N GLN A 5 2.60 16.39 17.13
CA GLN A 5 3.76 15.53 17.44
C GLN A 5 3.52 14.41 18.45
N TYR A 6 3.69 13.16 18.00
CA TYR A 6 3.68 11.97 18.85
C TYR A 6 4.79 12.04 19.91
N SER A 7 4.43 11.85 21.17
CA SER A 7 5.38 11.81 22.28
C SER A 7 6.09 10.46 22.29
N LYS A 8 7.42 10.48 22.17
CA LYS A 8 8.30 9.30 22.17
C LYS A 8 8.17 8.52 23.49
N PHE A 9 7.39 7.44 23.50
CA PHE A 9 7.42 6.44 24.57
C PHE A 9 8.08 5.16 24.06
N ALA A 10 9.15 4.76 24.75
CA ALA A 10 9.85 3.52 24.48
C ALA A 10 8.97 2.33 24.89
N LEU A 11 8.45 1.59 23.91
CA LEU A 11 7.85 0.28 24.12
C LEU A 11 8.89 -0.82 23.89
N LEU A 12 8.93 -1.78 24.82
CA LEU A 12 9.71 -3.01 24.70
C LEU A 12 9.17 -3.87 23.55
N ALA A 13 9.85 -3.85 22.41
CA ALA A 13 9.54 -4.72 21.27
C ALA A 13 9.86 -6.19 21.59
N ALA A 14 8.85 -7.06 21.56
CA ALA A 14 9.03 -8.50 21.51
C ALA A 14 9.44 -8.90 20.07
N GLY A 15 10.75 -9.05 19.83
CA GLY A 15 11.38 -9.19 18.51
C GLY A 15 11.19 -10.51 17.77
N ALA A 16 9.98 -10.85 17.34
CA ALA A 16 9.75 -12.06 16.53
C ALA A 16 9.61 -11.77 15.01
N ALA A 17 9.09 -10.61 14.59
CA ALA A 17 8.77 -10.33 13.17
C ALA A 17 9.98 -9.89 12.32
N ALA A 18 10.85 -9.04 12.87
CA ALA A 18 12.05 -8.53 12.18
C ALA A 18 13.00 -9.63 11.67
N SER A 19 12.98 -10.82 12.31
CA SER A 19 13.83 -11.95 11.92
C SER A 19 13.51 -12.48 10.52
N LEU A 20 12.23 -12.65 10.16
CA LEU A 20 11.82 -13.21 8.86
C LEU A 20 12.14 -12.27 7.70
N GLY A 21 11.97 -10.96 7.88
CA GLY A 21 12.35 -9.95 6.89
C GLY A 21 13.85 -9.93 6.63
N TRP A 22 14.66 -9.99 7.69
CA TRP A 22 16.13 -10.02 7.57
C TRP A 22 16.65 -11.29 6.89
N PHE A 23 16.09 -12.45 7.23
CA PHE A 23 16.44 -13.71 6.57
C PHE A 23 16.14 -13.66 5.06
N TYR A 24 14.98 -13.14 4.65
CA TYR A 24 14.62 -13.03 3.23
C TYR A 24 15.52 -12.04 2.47
N VAL A 25 15.84 -10.88 3.06
CA VAL A 25 16.77 -9.91 2.46
C VAL A 25 18.15 -10.52 2.27
N SER A 26 18.65 -11.25 3.27
CA SER A 26 19.96 -11.89 3.18
C SER A 26 20.01 -12.99 2.11
N GLU A 27 18.95 -13.79 1.94
CA GLU A 27 18.88 -14.82 0.90
C GLU A 27 18.77 -14.23 -0.52
N ILE A 28 17.94 -13.21 -0.72
CA ILE A 28 17.80 -12.52 -2.02
C ILE A 28 19.12 -11.86 -2.40
N SER A 29 19.78 -11.19 -1.45
CA SER A 29 21.07 -10.54 -1.64
C SER A 29 22.18 -11.56 -1.93
N ALA A 30 22.20 -12.69 -1.22
CA ALA A 30 23.15 -13.78 -1.46
C ALA A 30 22.97 -14.44 -2.84
N GLN A 31 21.77 -14.37 -3.42
CA GLN A 31 21.47 -14.82 -4.78
C GLN A 31 21.73 -13.74 -5.85
N GLY A 32 22.20 -12.54 -5.46
CA GLY A 32 22.46 -11.43 -6.38
C GLY A 32 21.19 -10.89 -7.07
N ARG A 33 20.02 -11.11 -6.47
CA ARG A 33 18.73 -10.69 -7.03
C ARG A 33 18.35 -9.31 -6.50
N SER A 34 17.83 -8.45 -7.38
CA SER A 34 17.25 -7.17 -6.99
C SER A 34 16.01 -7.40 -6.13
N LEU A 35 15.87 -6.64 -5.04
CA LEU A 35 14.63 -6.59 -4.23
C LEU A 35 13.51 -5.87 -4.98
N GLN A 36 13.87 -4.94 -5.88
CA GLN A 36 12.94 -4.33 -6.81
C GLN A 36 12.65 -5.32 -7.94
N THR A 37 11.37 -5.62 -8.17
CA THR A 37 10.98 -6.38 -9.34
C THR A 37 11.18 -5.54 -10.60
N PRO A 38 11.73 -6.12 -11.69
CA PRO A 38 11.87 -5.40 -12.95
C PRO A 38 10.53 -4.82 -13.40
N PRO A 39 10.51 -3.59 -13.95
CA PRO A 39 9.29 -3.03 -14.50
C PRO A 39 8.74 -3.94 -15.59
N VAL A 40 7.44 -4.22 -15.51
CA VAL A 40 6.71 -4.85 -16.61
C VAL A 40 6.37 -3.74 -17.60
N GLU A 41 6.70 -3.94 -18.87
CA GLU A 41 6.24 -3.02 -19.91
C GLU A 41 4.72 -3.11 -20.03
N ILE A 42 4.05 -2.03 -19.64
CA ILE A 42 2.62 -1.85 -19.83
C ILE A 42 2.45 -0.93 -21.02
N THR A 43 1.89 -1.45 -22.11
CA THR A 43 1.48 -0.63 -23.25
C THR A 43 0.28 0.21 -22.83
N LEU A 44 0.52 1.49 -22.54
CA LEU A 44 -0.53 2.46 -22.30
C LEU A 44 -1.09 2.95 -23.63
N LYS A 45 -2.40 3.19 -23.68
CA LYS A 45 -2.98 3.96 -24.78
C LYS A 45 -2.38 5.37 -24.75
N SER A 46 -2.18 5.97 -25.91
CA SER A 46 -1.74 7.37 -26.04
C SER A 46 -2.90 8.33 -26.33
N ASP A 47 -4.08 7.77 -26.62
CA ASP A 47 -5.31 8.51 -26.88
C ASP A 47 -6.39 7.97 -25.94
N PHE A 48 -7.04 8.91 -25.25
CA PHE A 48 -7.96 8.65 -24.17
C PHE A 48 -9.21 9.50 -24.37
N GLU A 49 -10.36 8.85 -24.49
CA GLU A 49 -11.63 9.52 -24.26
C GLU A 49 -11.88 9.51 -22.75
N VAL A 50 -11.42 10.57 -22.07
CA VAL A 50 -11.56 10.70 -20.62
C VAL A 50 -13.00 11.14 -20.31
N PRO A 51 -13.79 10.36 -19.56
CA PRO A 51 -15.12 10.78 -19.15
C PRO A 51 -15.03 12.03 -18.25
N PRO A 52 -16.08 12.87 -18.19
CA PRO A 52 -16.07 14.04 -17.32
C PRO A 52 -15.77 13.69 -15.86
N ALA A 53 -14.85 14.42 -15.25
CA ALA A 53 -14.53 14.31 -13.84
C ALA A 53 -15.75 14.61 -12.95
N ASP A 54 -15.96 13.79 -11.93
CA ASP A 54 -16.93 14.04 -10.87
C ASP A 54 -16.37 15.01 -9.81
N ASP A 55 -17.19 15.35 -8.83
CA ASP A 55 -16.80 16.33 -7.79
C ASP A 55 -15.64 15.81 -6.92
N GLN A 56 -15.58 14.50 -6.69
CA GLN A 56 -14.49 13.86 -5.97
C GLN A 56 -13.16 14.00 -6.72
N THR A 57 -13.17 13.71 -8.03
CA THR A 57 -11.99 13.84 -8.89
C THR A 57 -11.50 15.28 -8.97
N LYS A 58 -12.41 16.26 -9.05
CA LYS A 58 -12.06 17.69 -9.03
C LYS A 58 -11.40 18.10 -7.71
N ALA A 59 -11.95 17.64 -6.58
CA ALA A 59 -11.38 17.89 -5.26
C ALA A 59 -9.96 17.30 -5.14
N ILE A 60 -9.78 16.04 -5.56
CA ILE A 60 -8.47 15.37 -5.56
C ILE A 60 -7.48 16.09 -6.46
N THR A 61 -7.89 16.47 -7.67
CA THR A 61 -7.03 17.19 -8.63
C THR A 61 -6.61 18.55 -8.07
N THR A 62 -7.52 19.25 -7.37
CA THR A 62 -7.23 20.52 -6.70
C THR A 62 -6.22 20.33 -5.56
N ALA A 63 -6.41 19.34 -4.69
CA ALA A 63 -5.49 19.05 -3.60
C ALA A 63 -4.10 18.62 -4.12
N ALA A 64 -4.05 17.85 -5.22
CA ALA A 64 -2.82 17.42 -5.84
C ALA A 64 -2.02 18.59 -6.43
N LYS A 65 -2.70 19.52 -7.11
CA LYS A 65 -2.08 20.75 -7.60
C LYS A 65 -1.58 21.61 -6.44
N ALA A 66 -2.37 21.79 -5.38
CA ALA A 66 -1.96 22.54 -4.20
C ALA A 66 -0.70 21.94 -3.53
N PHE A 67 -0.59 20.62 -3.43
CA PHE A 67 0.64 19.97 -2.96
C PHE A 67 1.82 20.26 -3.89
N LEU A 68 1.69 20.02 -5.19
CA LEU A 68 2.76 20.27 -6.16
C LEU A 68 3.21 21.73 -6.23
N ASP A 69 2.29 22.68 -6.02
CA ASP A 69 2.56 24.11 -6.03
C ASP A 69 3.23 24.59 -4.73
N SER A 70 3.13 23.80 -3.65
CA SER A 70 3.83 24.07 -2.38
C SER A 70 5.30 23.63 -2.40
N LEU A 71 5.68 22.76 -3.33
CA LEU A 71 7.04 22.20 -3.46
C LEU A 71 8.01 23.22 -4.07
N THR A 72 9.30 23.13 -3.71
CA THR A 72 10.35 23.83 -4.47
C THR A 72 10.46 23.25 -5.88
N GLU A 73 11.13 23.96 -6.79
CA GLU A 73 11.34 23.47 -8.16
C GLU A 73 12.06 22.12 -8.16
N GLU A 74 13.05 21.92 -7.28
CA GLU A 74 13.80 20.67 -7.13
C GLU A 74 12.92 19.54 -6.59
N GLN A 75 12.15 19.79 -5.53
CA GLN A 75 11.22 18.81 -4.98
C GLN A 75 10.16 18.42 -6.01
N ARG A 76 9.61 19.39 -6.75
CA ARG A 76 8.62 19.17 -7.81
C ARG A 76 9.21 18.34 -8.95
N ALA A 77 10.44 18.62 -9.37
CA ALA A 77 11.15 17.86 -10.40
C ALA A 77 11.44 16.41 -9.95
N ALA A 78 11.73 16.18 -8.66
CA ALA A 78 11.89 14.84 -8.09
C ALA A 78 10.58 14.06 -7.95
N THR A 79 9.44 14.76 -7.98
CA THR A 79 8.10 14.24 -7.67
C THR A 79 7.27 13.93 -8.92
N LEU A 80 7.47 14.65 -10.02
CA LEU A 80 6.64 14.56 -11.22
C LEU A 80 7.33 13.77 -12.35
N PHE A 81 6.72 12.65 -12.73
CA PHE A 81 7.18 11.74 -13.78
C PHE A 81 6.22 11.74 -14.97
N ALA A 82 6.66 11.23 -16.11
CA ALA A 82 5.79 11.01 -17.26
C ALA A 82 4.75 9.91 -16.91
N PHE A 83 3.51 10.05 -17.42
CA PHE A 83 2.47 9.03 -17.21
C PHE A 83 2.90 7.64 -17.75
N THR A 84 3.75 7.63 -18.78
CA THR A 84 4.29 6.43 -19.44
C THR A 84 5.53 5.83 -18.77
N ASP A 85 5.98 6.37 -17.63
CA ASP A 85 7.15 5.84 -16.93
C ASP A 85 6.81 4.53 -16.19
N ASN A 86 6.90 3.40 -16.89
CA ASN A 86 6.67 2.08 -16.29
C ASN A 86 7.71 1.73 -15.21
N THR A 87 8.91 2.33 -15.26
CA THR A 87 9.92 2.15 -14.21
C THR A 87 9.41 2.74 -12.91
N GLN A 88 8.99 4.01 -12.92
CA GLN A 88 8.44 4.67 -11.74
C GLN A 88 7.10 4.04 -11.30
N ARG A 89 6.24 3.66 -12.24
CA ARG A 89 4.95 2.99 -11.92
C ARG A 89 5.14 1.73 -11.07
N SER A 90 6.22 1.01 -11.33
CA SER A 90 6.60 -0.20 -10.57
C SER A 90 7.47 0.09 -9.34
N ASN A 91 7.90 1.34 -9.14
CA ASN A 91 8.83 1.75 -8.09
C ASN A 91 8.12 1.98 -6.75
N TRP A 92 7.62 0.89 -6.19
CA TRP A 92 7.10 0.82 -4.84
C TRP A 92 7.64 -0.46 -4.19
N SER A 93 7.71 -0.45 -2.86
CA SER A 93 8.24 -1.58 -2.11
C SER A 93 7.68 -1.56 -0.71
N ASN A 94 7.56 -2.72 -0.09
CA ASN A 94 7.23 -2.87 1.31
C ASN A 94 8.46 -2.85 2.22
N PHE A 95 9.69 -2.90 1.67
CA PHE A 95 10.94 -2.87 2.44
C PHE A 95 11.21 -1.47 3.02
N PRO A 96 12.00 -1.37 4.09
CA PRO A 96 12.44 -0.06 4.60
C PRO A 96 13.30 0.69 3.58
N ASP A 97 13.60 1.96 3.85
CA ASP A 97 14.53 2.72 3.00
C ASP A 97 15.97 2.17 3.10
N GLY A 98 16.71 2.28 2.00
CA GLY A 98 18.04 1.68 1.83
C GLY A 98 18.05 0.50 0.84
N PRO A 99 17.46 -0.67 1.18
CA PRO A 99 17.44 -1.83 0.28
C PRO A 99 16.71 -1.58 -1.05
N VAL A 100 15.72 -0.68 -1.04
CA VAL A 100 15.01 -0.20 -2.23
C VAL A 100 14.99 1.32 -2.24
N VAL A 101 15.51 1.92 -3.31
CA VAL A 101 15.53 3.38 -3.48
C VAL A 101 14.23 3.82 -4.14
N ARG A 102 13.34 4.44 -3.35
CA ARG A 102 12.14 5.09 -3.85
C ARG A 102 12.48 6.42 -4.53
N LYS A 103 11.61 6.86 -5.43
CA LYS A 103 11.66 8.18 -6.06
C LYS A 103 10.43 8.97 -5.65
N GLY A 104 10.50 10.29 -5.83
CA GLY A 104 9.54 11.22 -5.25
C GLY A 104 10.20 12.13 -4.22
N VAL A 105 9.42 13.06 -3.68
CA VAL A 105 9.82 13.83 -2.50
C VAL A 105 9.62 12.98 -1.25
N MET A 106 10.64 12.96 -0.40
CA MET A 106 10.60 12.26 0.90
C MET A 106 9.82 13.12 1.90
N ARG A 107 8.98 12.49 2.72
CA ARG A 107 8.14 13.15 3.73
C ARG A 107 9.00 13.93 4.73
N GLY A 108 10.16 13.40 5.12
CA GLY A 108 11.14 14.07 5.97
C GLY A 108 11.77 15.34 5.38
N ASP A 109 11.72 15.51 4.06
CA ASP A 109 12.26 16.70 3.38
C ASP A 109 11.20 17.81 3.19
N LEU A 110 9.95 17.56 3.60
CA LEU A 110 8.85 18.51 3.48
C LEU A 110 8.84 19.49 4.65
N THR A 111 8.61 20.76 4.35
CA THR A 111 8.24 21.75 5.38
C THR A 111 6.86 21.45 5.96
N ASP A 112 6.52 22.00 7.13
CA ASP A 112 5.19 21.83 7.74
C ASP A 112 4.03 22.19 6.80
N THR A 113 4.21 23.24 5.98
CA THR A 113 3.19 23.67 5.00
C THR A 113 3.03 22.64 3.88
N GLN A 114 4.13 22.09 3.38
CA GLN A 114 4.10 21.06 2.34
C GLN A 114 3.55 19.73 2.88
N LEU A 115 3.89 19.40 4.14
CA LEU A 115 3.39 18.23 4.83
C LEU A 115 1.87 18.29 5.02
N GLU A 116 1.33 19.45 5.41
CA GLU A 116 -0.11 19.65 5.52
C GLU A 116 -0.82 19.55 4.17
N ALA A 117 -0.21 20.04 3.09
CA ALA A 117 -0.73 19.87 1.74
C ALA A 117 -0.74 18.40 1.30
N LEU A 118 0.31 17.62 1.62
CA LEU A 118 0.36 16.17 1.39
C LEU A 118 -0.73 15.45 2.19
N ASN A 119 -0.89 15.77 3.47
CA ASN A 119 -1.92 15.18 4.34
C ASN A 119 -3.32 15.51 3.81
N THR A 120 -3.55 16.73 3.34
CA THR A 120 -4.82 17.15 2.71
C THR A 120 -5.09 16.33 1.46
N LEU A 121 -4.10 16.12 0.59
CA LEU A 121 -4.23 15.26 -0.59
C LEU A 121 -4.60 13.82 -0.20
N LEU A 122 -3.89 13.22 0.76
CA LEU A 122 -4.17 11.86 1.25
C LEU A 122 -5.59 11.74 1.80
N ARG A 123 -6.04 12.69 2.64
CA ARG A 123 -7.42 12.74 3.14
C ARG A 123 -8.46 12.89 2.03
N THR A 124 -8.12 13.61 0.97
CA THR A 124 -9.04 13.85 -0.16
C THR A 124 -9.13 12.61 -1.05
N VAL A 125 -8.04 11.89 -1.24
CA VAL A 125 -8.00 10.65 -2.05
C VAL A 125 -8.67 9.47 -1.35
N MET A 126 -8.57 9.40 -0.03
CA MET A 126 -9.03 8.25 0.76
C MET A 126 -10.36 8.52 1.46
N SER A 127 -11.05 7.45 1.88
CA SER A 127 -12.08 7.59 2.90
C SER A 127 -11.44 7.99 4.24
N GLU A 128 -12.24 8.51 5.17
CA GLU A 128 -11.77 8.84 6.52
C GLU A 128 -11.09 7.64 7.19
N GLU A 129 -11.69 6.44 7.07
CA GLU A 129 -11.11 5.20 7.59
C GLU A 129 -9.79 4.83 6.90
N GLY A 130 -9.71 5.00 5.57
CA GLY A 130 -8.50 4.73 4.81
C GLY A 130 -7.35 5.67 5.21
N TYR A 131 -7.64 6.96 5.36
CA TYR A 131 -6.65 7.93 5.83
C TYR A 131 -6.22 7.63 7.27
N GLN A 132 -7.15 7.30 8.16
CA GLN A 132 -6.82 6.93 9.53
C GLN A 132 -5.90 5.70 9.59
N ASN A 133 -6.11 4.71 8.71
CA ASN A 133 -5.21 3.57 8.58
C ASN A 133 -3.79 3.99 8.15
N VAL A 134 -3.65 4.95 7.23
CA VAL A 134 -2.34 5.54 6.88
C VAL A 134 -1.68 6.19 8.09
N VAL A 135 -2.44 6.97 8.88
CA VAL A 135 -1.92 7.61 10.10
C VAL A 135 -1.41 6.57 11.10
N TYR A 136 -2.12 5.47 11.30
CA TYR A 136 -1.66 4.39 12.18
C TYR A 136 -0.40 3.69 11.65
N GLN A 137 -0.27 3.50 10.34
CA GLN A 137 0.94 2.92 9.76
C GLN A 137 2.15 3.85 9.93
N LEU A 138 1.99 5.16 9.75
CA LEU A 138 3.06 6.13 10.04
C LEU A 138 3.47 6.09 11.52
N ALA A 139 2.50 6.02 12.44
CA ALA A 139 2.78 5.90 13.87
C ALA A 139 3.46 4.58 14.24
N ALA A 140 3.17 3.49 13.54
CA ALA A 140 3.85 2.21 13.72
C ALA A 140 5.33 2.30 13.35
N GLU A 141 5.66 2.96 12.24
CA GLU A 141 7.04 3.14 11.80
C GLU A 141 7.89 3.95 12.78
N ASP A 142 7.31 5.00 13.38
CA ASP A 142 8.00 5.79 14.40
C ASP A 142 8.36 4.99 15.67
N SER A 143 7.73 3.84 15.88
CA SER A 143 8.08 2.92 16.97
C SER A 143 9.30 2.04 16.65
N LEU A 144 9.71 1.98 15.38
CA LEU A 144 10.88 1.21 14.94
C LEU A 144 12.17 2.04 15.14
N GLY A 145 13.18 1.43 15.74
CA GLY A 145 14.48 2.07 15.98
C GLY A 145 15.40 1.98 14.75
N ASN A 146 16.12 3.06 14.47
CA ASN A 146 17.20 3.08 13.47
C ASN A 146 18.53 2.57 14.05
N GLY A 147 19.12 1.54 13.43
CA GLY A 147 20.41 0.97 13.82
C GLY A 147 21.56 1.44 12.94
N PHE A 148 22.78 1.51 13.49
CA PHE A 148 23.98 1.84 12.70
C PHE A 148 24.26 0.75 11.64
N GLY A 149 24.26 1.15 10.36
CA GLY A 149 24.56 0.26 9.23
C GLY A 149 23.40 -0.65 8.81
N GLY A 150 22.19 -0.43 9.34
CA GLY A 150 20.95 -1.12 8.95
C GLY A 150 20.07 -0.28 8.01
N PRO A 151 18.94 -0.84 7.56
CA PRO A 151 17.92 -0.08 6.84
C PRO A 151 17.34 1.06 7.69
N ASN A 152 16.79 2.06 7.02
CA ASN A 152 16.15 3.21 7.66
C ASN A 152 14.65 2.98 7.82
N PHE A 153 14.16 3.12 9.05
CA PHE A 153 12.76 3.10 9.47
C PHE A 153 12.35 4.49 9.99
N GLY A 154 11.04 4.73 10.04
CA GLY A 154 10.47 6.01 10.50
C GLY A 154 9.53 6.63 9.47
N ASP A 155 8.59 7.45 9.95
CA ASP A 155 7.60 8.09 9.08
C ASP A 155 8.23 9.05 8.06
N GLU A 156 9.46 9.52 8.30
CA GLU A 156 10.17 10.41 7.40
C GLU A 156 10.50 9.74 6.06
N PHE A 157 10.69 8.41 6.04
CA PHE A 157 11.11 7.62 4.86
C PHE A 157 9.94 7.18 3.97
N TYR A 158 8.88 8.00 3.93
CA TYR A 158 7.74 7.84 3.02
C TYR A 158 7.89 8.80 1.85
N TYR A 159 7.50 8.37 0.66
CA TYR A 159 7.75 9.12 -0.57
C TYR A 159 6.45 9.38 -1.32
N ALA A 160 6.32 10.59 -1.85
CA ALA A 160 5.22 11.00 -2.72
C ALA A 160 5.72 11.22 -4.15
N SER A 161 5.05 10.62 -5.13
CA SER A 161 5.34 10.83 -6.55
C SER A 161 4.06 10.82 -7.40
N PHE A 162 4.15 11.42 -8.58
CA PHE A 162 3.06 11.51 -9.55
C PHE A 162 3.55 11.00 -10.89
N LEU A 163 2.74 10.22 -11.57
CA LEU A 163 2.92 9.94 -13.00
C LEU A 163 1.85 10.69 -13.77
N GLY A 164 2.28 11.62 -14.62
CA GLY A 164 1.38 12.58 -15.27
C GLY A 164 1.04 13.76 -14.37
N THR A 165 0.77 14.91 -14.99
CA THR A 165 0.32 16.11 -14.28
C THR A 165 -1.13 15.92 -13.84
N PRO A 166 -1.49 16.25 -12.58
CA PRO A 166 -2.89 16.21 -12.14
C PRO A 166 -3.81 17.03 -13.05
N ALA A 167 -4.80 16.36 -13.62
CA ALA A 167 -5.71 16.91 -14.62
C ALA A 167 -7.09 16.26 -14.50
N GLU A 168 -8.12 16.97 -14.98
CA GLU A 168 -9.49 16.47 -15.03
C GLU A 168 -9.81 15.79 -16.37
N ASP A 169 -9.03 16.08 -17.40
CA ASP A 169 -9.20 15.69 -18.79
C ASP A 169 -8.08 14.75 -19.31
N ALA A 170 -7.20 14.29 -18.43
CA ALA A 170 -6.14 13.35 -18.74
C ALA A 170 -5.91 12.38 -17.56
N PRO A 171 -5.49 11.12 -17.81
CA PRO A 171 -5.13 10.22 -16.74
C PRO A 171 -3.84 10.65 -16.03
N TRP A 172 -3.81 10.42 -14.73
CA TRP A 172 -2.62 10.57 -13.91
C TRP A 172 -2.65 9.61 -12.73
N MET A 173 -1.49 9.36 -12.10
CA MET A 173 -1.37 8.49 -10.95
C MET A 173 -0.69 9.24 -9.82
N PHE A 174 -1.15 8.99 -8.59
CA PHE A 174 -0.48 9.36 -7.35
C PHE A 174 0.06 8.11 -6.68
N GLN A 175 1.32 8.16 -6.27
CA GLN A 175 1.97 7.13 -5.47
C GLN A 175 2.40 7.72 -4.13
N PHE A 176 2.03 7.05 -3.03
CA PHE A 176 2.51 7.35 -1.69
C PHE A 176 2.86 6.06 -0.96
N GLY A 177 4.03 5.98 -0.34
CA GLY A 177 4.39 4.76 0.38
C GLY A 177 5.78 4.77 1.01
N GLY A 178 6.00 3.75 1.83
CA GLY A 178 7.16 3.55 2.67
C GLY A 178 7.25 2.08 3.10
N HIS A 179 7.93 1.80 4.20
CA HIS A 179 7.94 0.47 4.78
C HIS A 179 6.50 0.03 5.11
N HIS A 180 6.09 -1.15 4.63
CA HIS A 180 4.74 -1.71 4.78
C HIS A 180 3.51 -0.93 4.24
N LEU A 181 3.67 0.25 3.63
CA LEU A 181 2.59 0.98 2.95
C LEU A 181 2.92 1.24 1.47
N ALA A 182 1.98 0.92 0.58
CA ALA A 182 2.02 1.37 -0.80
C ALA A 182 0.61 1.75 -1.28
N ILE A 183 0.39 3.01 -1.59
CA ILE A 183 -0.82 3.54 -2.19
C ILE A 183 -0.45 3.95 -3.61
N ASN A 184 -0.96 3.23 -4.61
CA ASN A 184 -0.84 3.61 -6.01
C ASN A 184 -2.26 3.79 -6.55
N VAL A 185 -2.68 5.04 -6.79
CA VAL A 185 -4.01 5.36 -7.29
C VAL A 185 -3.90 5.99 -8.67
N THR A 186 -4.56 5.40 -9.67
CA THR A 186 -4.75 6.01 -10.98
C THR A 186 -6.11 6.68 -11.04
N ILE A 187 -6.14 7.93 -11.50
CA ILE A 187 -7.34 8.74 -11.68
C ILE A 187 -7.61 8.82 -13.19
N PHE A 188 -8.83 8.50 -13.61
CA PHE A 188 -9.28 8.55 -15.01
C PHE A 188 -10.76 8.96 -15.08
N GLY A 189 -11.05 10.23 -15.39
CA GLY A 189 -12.40 10.76 -15.30
C GLY A 189 -12.95 10.56 -13.87
N PRO A 190 -14.14 9.97 -13.67
CA PRO A 190 -14.68 9.71 -12.34
C PRO A 190 -14.07 8.46 -11.65
N ASP A 191 -13.25 7.67 -12.35
CA ASP A 191 -12.77 6.39 -11.86
C ASP A 191 -11.44 6.53 -11.10
N LEU A 192 -11.39 5.96 -9.90
CA LEU A 192 -10.18 5.80 -9.10
C LEU A 192 -9.83 4.32 -8.97
N THR A 193 -8.65 3.93 -9.43
CA THR A 193 -8.16 2.55 -9.30
C THR A 193 -6.95 2.49 -8.39
N PHE A 194 -7.10 1.82 -7.24
CA PHE A 194 -6.01 1.53 -6.30
C PHE A 194 -5.34 0.21 -6.69
N SER A 195 -4.27 0.27 -7.47
CA SER A 195 -3.53 -0.93 -7.87
C SER A 195 -2.08 -0.64 -8.28
N PRO A 196 -1.09 -1.33 -7.68
CA PRO A 196 -1.22 -2.17 -6.48
C PRO A 196 -1.44 -1.31 -5.23
N MET A 197 -2.11 -1.87 -4.22
CA MET A 197 -2.21 -1.25 -2.90
C MET A 197 -1.77 -2.26 -1.84
N LEU A 198 -0.95 -1.78 -0.90
CA LEU A 198 -0.50 -2.52 0.27
C LEU A 198 -0.77 -1.66 1.50
N THR A 199 -1.58 -2.18 2.41
CA THR A 199 -1.78 -1.63 3.75
C THR A 199 -1.35 -2.69 4.74
N GLY A 200 -0.08 -2.61 5.13
CA GLY A 200 0.50 -3.47 6.16
C GLY A 200 0.62 -2.70 7.47
N GLY A 201 1.62 -3.09 8.25
CA GLY A 201 2.08 -2.35 9.41
C GLY A 201 3.12 -3.19 10.14
N GLU A 202 4.22 -2.58 10.54
CA GLU A 202 5.17 -3.18 11.46
C GLU A 202 5.52 -2.15 12.54
N PRO A 203 5.13 -2.38 13.80
CA PRO A 203 4.26 -3.44 14.31
C PRO A 203 2.77 -3.24 13.91
N LEU A 204 1.99 -4.32 13.92
CA LEU A 204 0.52 -4.25 13.70
C LEU A 204 -0.27 -3.80 14.92
N ARG A 205 0.36 -3.80 16.10
CA ARG A 205 -0.22 -3.35 17.36
C ARG A 205 0.59 -2.16 17.85
N ILE A 206 -0.08 -1.03 18.02
CA ILE A 206 0.53 0.24 18.43
C ILE A 206 -0.27 0.84 19.59
N ASP A 207 0.38 1.70 20.37
CA ASP A 207 -0.29 2.52 21.39
C ASP A 207 -0.31 3.98 20.91
N VAL A 208 -1.50 4.54 20.71
CA VAL A 208 -1.75 5.92 20.25
C VAL A 208 -2.74 6.57 21.19
N ASP A 209 -2.41 7.73 21.76
CA ASP A 209 -3.28 8.49 22.66
C ASP A 209 -3.91 7.64 23.80
N ASP A 210 -3.08 6.85 24.49
CA ASP A 210 -3.47 5.89 25.54
C ASP A 210 -4.39 4.74 25.07
N GLN A 211 -4.58 4.57 23.75
CA GLN A 211 -5.33 3.48 23.16
C GLN A 211 -4.40 2.49 22.46
N THR A 212 -4.57 1.20 22.74
CA THR A 212 -3.98 0.15 21.92
C THR A 212 -4.82 -0.05 20.66
N ILE A 213 -4.21 0.15 19.50
CA ILE A 213 -4.81 -0.05 18.18
C ILE A 213 -4.18 -1.28 17.50
N ASN A 214 -5.00 -2.11 16.86
CA ASN A 214 -4.56 -3.16 15.96
C ASN A 214 -4.93 -2.79 14.52
N ILE A 215 -3.94 -2.48 13.68
CA ILE A 215 -4.12 -1.86 12.35
C ILE A 215 -5.01 -2.70 11.42
N THR A 216 -4.96 -4.03 11.56
CA THR A 216 -5.70 -4.99 10.71
C THR A 216 -6.82 -5.75 11.46
N GLU A 217 -7.34 -5.18 12.54
CA GLU A 217 -8.35 -5.86 13.37
C GLU A 217 -9.64 -6.12 12.59
N LYS A 218 -10.13 -5.12 11.85
CA LYS A 218 -11.38 -5.25 11.07
C LYS A 218 -11.27 -6.37 10.03
N GLU A 219 -10.16 -6.44 9.31
CA GLU A 219 -9.88 -7.46 8.30
C GLU A 219 -9.77 -8.86 8.93
N THR A 220 -9.06 -8.99 10.05
CA THR A 220 -8.87 -10.28 10.73
C THR A 220 -10.16 -10.79 11.37
N VAL A 221 -10.97 -9.91 11.97
CA VAL A 221 -12.31 -10.24 12.47
C VAL A 221 -13.24 -10.64 11.33
N ALA A 222 -13.26 -9.90 10.22
CA ALA A 222 -14.07 -10.25 9.04
C ALA A 222 -13.64 -11.59 8.42
N ALA A 223 -12.33 -11.85 8.33
CA ALA A 223 -11.81 -13.13 7.85
C ALA A 223 -12.21 -14.29 8.77
N GLN A 224 -12.16 -14.10 10.09
CA GLN A 224 -12.60 -15.10 11.06
C GLN A 224 -14.11 -15.34 10.96
N ALA A 225 -14.92 -14.28 10.90
CA ALA A 225 -16.37 -14.39 10.73
C ALA A 225 -16.74 -15.11 9.42
N PHE A 226 -16.01 -14.84 8.34
CA PHE A 226 -16.17 -15.58 7.08
C PHE A 226 -15.87 -17.07 7.28
N LEU A 227 -14.76 -17.43 7.91
CA LEU A 227 -14.45 -18.84 8.19
C LEU A 227 -15.53 -19.48 9.06
N ASP A 228 -16.05 -18.79 10.07
CA ASP A 228 -17.09 -19.32 10.95
C ASP A 228 -18.46 -19.47 10.29
N SER A 229 -18.73 -18.71 9.22
CA SER A 229 -19.91 -18.90 8.39
C SER A 229 -19.90 -20.20 7.57
N LEU A 230 -18.74 -20.84 7.43
CA LEU A 230 -18.59 -22.06 6.63
C LEU A 230 -18.98 -23.31 7.45
N ASN A 231 -19.76 -24.20 6.84
CA ASN A 231 -20.05 -25.52 7.41
C ASN A 231 -18.82 -26.45 7.36
N ALA A 232 -18.91 -27.64 7.97
CA ALA A 232 -17.78 -28.57 8.06
C ALA A 232 -17.19 -28.98 6.70
N VAL A 233 -18.04 -29.22 5.69
CA VAL A 233 -17.61 -29.58 4.33
C VAL A 233 -16.88 -28.40 3.68
N GLN A 234 -17.46 -27.20 3.77
CA GLN A 234 -16.87 -25.97 3.23
C GLN A 234 -15.53 -25.62 3.90
N LYS A 235 -15.41 -25.82 5.23
CA LYS A 235 -14.16 -25.63 5.97
C LYS A 235 -13.08 -26.61 5.51
N ALA A 236 -13.44 -27.87 5.26
CA ALA A 236 -12.49 -28.89 4.78
C ALA A 236 -11.91 -28.53 3.40
N ASP A 237 -12.69 -27.91 2.52
CA ASP A 237 -12.22 -27.46 1.21
C ASP A 237 -11.40 -26.16 1.26
N ALA A 238 -11.83 -25.21 2.11
CA ALA A 238 -11.21 -23.90 2.23
C ALA A 238 -9.86 -23.93 2.98
N ILE A 239 -9.75 -24.74 4.03
CA ILE A 239 -8.53 -24.80 4.87
C ILE A 239 -7.52 -25.77 4.22
N ARG A 240 -6.49 -25.22 3.58
CA ARG A 240 -5.49 -26.01 2.84
C ARG A 240 -4.36 -26.59 3.69
N GLY A 241 -4.23 -26.13 4.92
CA GLY A 241 -3.20 -26.57 5.85
C GLY A 241 -3.12 -25.67 7.07
N ARG A 242 -2.30 -26.08 8.04
CA ARG A 242 -2.03 -25.31 9.26
C ARG A 242 -0.77 -24.46 9.17
N LYS A 243 -0.11 -24.45 8.00
CA LYS A 243 1.10 -23.69 7.72
C LYS A 243 0.79 -22.67 6.63
N PRO A 244 1.37 -21.46 6.70
CA PRO A 244 1.33 -20.51 5.58
C PRO A 244 1.84 -21.19 4.31
N ILE A 245 1.22 -20.86 3.19
CA ILE A 245 1.71 -21.23 1.86
C ILE A 245 2.44 -20.04 1.25
N ASN A 246 3.45 -20.29 0.42
CA ASN A 246 4.06 -19.24 -0.37
C ASN A 246 3.04 -18.65 -1.35
N LEU A 247 3.12 -17.34 -1.58
CA LEU A 247 2.40 -16.69 -2.67
C LEU A 247 2.79 -17.40 -3.98
N LEU A 248 1.78 -17.94 -4.67
CA LEU A 248 1.97 -18.73 -5.90
C LEU A 248 2.22 -17.84 -7.13
N LEU A 249 1.86 -16.55 -7.02
CA LEU A 249 2.13 -15.52 -8.00
C LEU A 249 2.67 -14.28 -7.28
N GLY A 250 3.62 -13.64 -7.93
CA GLY A 250 4.23 -12.39 -7.48
C GLY A 250 4.45 -11.44 -8.66
N PRO A 251 5.05 -10.27 -8.41
CA PRO A 251 5.29 -9.29 -9.46
C PRO A 251 6.12 -9.88 -10.60
N GLY A 252 5.82 -9.49 -11.84
CA GLY A 252 6.46 -10.01 -13.06
C GLY A 252 5.84 -11.29 -13.64
N ALA A 253 4.95 -11.97 -12.93
CA ALA A 253 4.25 -13.17 -13.43
C ALA A 253 2.97 -12.86 -14.25
N PHE A 254 2.96 -11.74 -14.99
CA PHE A 254 1.80 -11.29 -15.75
C PHE A 254 1.33 -12.35 -16.76
N GLY A 255 0.02 -12.58 -16.84
CA GLY A 255 -0.58 -13.59 -17.73
C GLY A 255 -0.48 -15.05 -17.24
N THR A 256 0.13 -15.29 -16.07
CA THR A 256 0.17 -16.65 -15.51
C THR A 256 -1.20 -17.07 -15.01
N THR A 257 -1.69 -18.23 -15.47
CA THR A 257 -2.92 -18.84 -14.97
C THR A 257 -2.58 -19.88 -13.91
N LEU A 258 -3.08 -19.69 -12.69
CA LEU A 258 -3.04 -20.74 -11.67
C LEU A 258 -4.24 -21.67 -11.82
N ALA A 259 -4.02 -22.97 -11.64
CA ALA A 259 -5.14 -23.87 -11.42
C ALA A 259 -5.92 -23.41 -10.18
N PRO A 260 -7.26 -23.23 -10.26
CA PRO A 260 -8.04 -22.79 -9.12
C PRO A 260 -7.85 -23.77 -7.96
N ARG A 261 -7.59 -23.22 -6.76
CA ARG A 261 -7.50 -23.97 -5.51
C ARG A 261 -8.47 -23.37 -4.51
N GLY A 262 -9.13 -24.23 -3.73
CA GLY A 262 -10.20 -23.81 -2.80
C GLY A 262 -11.56 -23.68 -3.48
N ARG A 263 -12.54 -23.13 -2.76
CA ARG A 263 -13.93 -22.98 -3.23
C ARG A 263 -14.09 -21.70 -4.05
N GLN A 264 -14.85 -21.76 -5.15
CA GLN A 264 -15.22 -20.57 -5.92
C GLN A 264 -16.30 -19.75 -5.17
N ARG A 265 -16.18 -18.42 -5.16
CA ARG A 265 -17.09 -17.49 -4.46
C ARG A 265 -18.58 -17.62 -4.84
N ARG A 266 -18.90 -18.23 -5.99
CA ARG A 266 -20.27 -18.32 -6.54
C ARG A 266 -20.89 -19.71 -6.49
N ASP A 267 -20.37 -20.67 -5.74
CA ASP A 267 -20.91 -22.03 -5.74
C ASP A 267 -21.94 -22.23 -4.61
N PRO A 268 -23.26 -22.15 -4.84
CA PRO A 268 -24.28 -22.28 -3.80
C PRO A 268 -24.81 -23.72 -3.83
N ASP A 269 -24.39 -24.54 -2.87
CA ASP A 269 -24.97 -25.84 -2.54
C ASP A 269 -25.19 -26.87 -3.68
N ARG A 270 -24.28 -27.86 -3.79
CA ARG A 270 -24.70 -29.23 -4.09
C ARG A 270 -25.09 -29.93 -2.79
N GLY A 271 -26.22 -29.51 -2.24
CA GLY A 271 -27.00 -30.27 -1.28
C GLY A 271 -28.42 -30.40 -1.82
N THR A 272 -28.69 -31.45 -2.58
CA THR A 272 -30.00 -32.13 -2.69
C THR A 272 -29.90 -33.38 -3.57
N GLU A 273 -30.44 -34.47 -3.02
CA GLU A 273 -30.91 -35.72 -3.64
C GLU A 273 -29.91 -36.78 -4.14
N ALA A 274 -29.71 -37.80 -3.30
CA ALA A 274 -30.05 -39.20 -3.65
C ALA A 274 -29.92 -40.12 -2.43
N ASP A 275 -31.05 -40.38 -1.76
CA ASP A 275 -31.45 -41.64 -1.13
C ASP A 275 -32.99 -41.52 -1.02
N ALA A 276 -33.77 -41.98 -2.00
CA ALA A 276 -34.21 -43.36 -2.19
C ALA A 276 -35.07 -43.89 -1.01
N ALA A 277 -36.38 -44.01 -1.31
CA ALA A 277 -37.48 -44.64 -0.56
C ALA A 277 -38.13 -43.84 0.58
#